data_AF-A0A355TNT8-F1
#
_entry.id   AF-A0A355TNT8-F1
#
_cell.length_a   1.000
_cell.length_b   1.000
_cell.length_c   1.000
_cell.angle_alpha   90.00
_cell.angle_beta   90.00
_cell.angle_gamma   90.00
#
_symmetry.space_group_name_H-M   'P 1'
#
loop_
_entity.id
_entity.type
_entity.pdbx_description
1 polymer ?
#
loop_
_entity_poly.entity_id
_entity_poly.type
_entity_poly.pdbx_seq_one_letter_code
_entity_poly.pdbx_strand_id
1 'polypeptide(L)'
;SSTPKHLLLYEFFGWEVPQYAHVPLIINENGKKLSKRDGDVSVESYREKGYLPEAMLNFLCLLGWNPGDEREFFTLDELCKTFTIERVRKSGAVFDFDKLLYINGLHMRAKSNEELADLALPFFDKLGKARPERSYLIKVVEVMAERANLLTDY
;
A
#
# COMPACT_ATOMS: atom_id res chain seq x y z
N SER A 1 9.55 24.91 -6.19
CA SER A 1 10.41 24.06 -5.34
C SER A 1 10.89 24.88 -4.15
N SER A 2 10.97 24.29 -2.95
CA SER A 2 11.33 24.99 -1.70
C SER A 2 12.80 24.85 -1.31
N THR A 3 13.51 23.86 -1.86
CA THR A 3 14.90 23.52 -1.50
C THR A 3 15.87 24.71 -1.57
N PRO A 4 15.87 25.56 -2.63
CA PRO A 4 16.77 26.72 -2.66
C PRO A 4 16.54 27.70 -1.51
N LYS A 5 15.29 27.88 -1.08
CA LYS A 5 14.95 28.74 0.07
C LYS A 5 15.46 28.14 1.37
N HIS A 6 15.37 26.81 1.52
CA HIS A 6 15.88 26.13 2.69
C HIS A 6 17.40 26.26 2.78
N LEU A 7 18.13 26.12 1.67
CA LEU A 7 19.59 26.27 1.65
C LEU A 7 20.04 27.65 2.15
N LEU A 8 19.38 28.72 1.70
CA LEU A 8 19.65 30.08 2.18
C LEU A 8 19.39 30.23 3.69
N LEU A 9 18.38 29.55 4.23
CA LEU A 9 18.12 29.54 5.67
C LEU A 9 19.21 28.79 6.43
N TYR A 10 19.64 27.62 5.97
CA TYR A 10 20.76 26.88 6.57
C TYR A 10 22.03 27.73 6.62
N GLU A 11 22.35 28.41 5.51
CA GLU A 11 23.48 29.34 5.44
C GLU A 11 23.34 30.50 6.44
N PHE A 12 22.18 31.15 6.48
CA PHE A 12 21.93 32.27 7.39
C PHE A 12 22.04 31.88 8.87
N PHE A 13 21.57 30.69 9.23
CA PHE A 13 21.66 30.17 10.60
C PHE A 13 23.03 29.55 10.93
N GLY A 14 23.94 29.43 9.96
CA GLY A 14 25.23 28.76 10.13
C GLY A 14 25.10 27.26 10.43
N TRP A 15 24.03 26.62 9.92
CA TRP A 15 23.76 25.21 10.13
C TRP A 15 24.31 24.34 8.99
N GLU A 16 24.63 23.09 9.31
CA GLU A 16 25.01 22.10 8.30
C GLU A 16 23.80 21.71 7.45
N VAL A 17 23.98 21.73 6.12
CA VAL A 17 22.94 21.36 5.17
C VAL A 17 22.79 19.83 5.14
N PRO A 18 21.59 19.27 5.38
CA PRO A 18 21.39 17.83 5.28
C PRO A 18 21.40 17.36 3.82
N GLN A 19 21.57 16.05 3.62
CA GLN A 19 21.35 15.45 2.31
C GLN A 19 19.87 15.49 1.93
N TYR A 20 19.58 15.85 0.67
CA TYR A 20 18.23 15.88 0.13
C TYR A 20 18.02 14.74 -0.88
N ALA A 21 16.94 13.99 -0.69
CA ALA A 21 16.42 13.07 -1.68
C ALA A 21 14.96 13.42 -1.98
N HIS A 22 14.67 13.83 -3.22
CA HIS A 22 13.30 14.10 -3.65
C HIS A 22 12.73 12.82 -4.26
N VAL A 23 11.75 12.23 -3.59
CA VAL A 23 11.04 11.05 -4.07
C VAL A 23 10.11 11.42 -5.23
N PRO A 24 9.84 10.48 -6.16
CA PRO A 24 9.02 10.75 -7.33
C PRO A 24 7.59 11.12 -6.94
N LEU A 25 6.96 11.94 -7.78
CA LEU A 25 5.55 12.29 -7.62
C LEU A 25 4.68 11.10 -8.00
N ILE A 26 3.70 10.78 -7.15
CA ILE A 26 2.65 9.82 -7.48
C ILE A 26 1.68 10.46 -8.48
N ILE A 27 1.48 9.79 -9.61
CA ILE A 27 0.65 10.23 -10.73
C ILE A 27 -0.43 9.20 -11.03
N ASN A 28 -1.53 9.64 -11.64
CA ASN A 28 -2.54 8.74 -12.21
C ASN A 28 -2.07 8.17 -13.56
N GLU A 29 -2.87 7.29 -14.15
CA GLU A 29 -2.60 6.67 -15.47
C GLU A 29 -2.45 7.70 -16.61
N ASN A 30 -3.04 8.89 -16.45
CA ASN A 30 -2.94 9.98 -17.41
C ASN A 30 -1.68 10.85 -17.20
N GLY A 31 -0.78 10.47 -16.29
CA GLY A 31 0.44 11.22 -15.98
C GLY A 31 0.23 12.50 -15.18
N LYS A 32 -0.99 12.76 -14.69
CA LYS A 32 -1.31 13.91 -13.83
C LYS A 32 -1.10 13.53 -12.37
N LYS A 33 -0.80 14.52 -11.53
CA LYS A 33 -0.70 14.32 -10.07
C LYS A 33 -1.97 13.64 -9.56
N LEU A 34 -1.81 12.54 -8.82
CA LEU A 34 -2.94 11.83 -8.22
C LEU A 34 -3.71 12.77 -7.27
N SER A 35 -5.02 12.78 -7.40
CA SER A 35 -5.92 13.66 -6.66
C SER A 35 -7.20 12.94 -6.24
N LYS A 36 -7.99 13.54 -5.34
CA LYS A 36 -9.31 13.01 -4.94
C LYS A 36 -10.29 12.83 -6.10
N ARG A 37 -10.03 13.45 -7.27
CA ARG A 37 -10.86 13.29 -8.47
C ARG A 37 -10.57 11.99 -9.22
N ASP A 38 -9.43 11.36 -8.94
CA ASP A 38 -8.96 10.14 -9.59
C ASP A 38 -9.38 8.88 -8.81
N GLY A 39 -10.15 9.03 -7.73
CA GLY A 39 -10.62 7.94 -6.86
C GLY A 39 -10.24 8.14 -5.40
N ASP A 40 -10.17 7.03 -4.68
CA ASP A 40 -9.76 7.03 -3.28
C ASP A 40 -8.27 7.30 -3.17
N VAL A 41 -7.92 8.37 -2.46
CA VAL A 41 -6.51 8.76 -2.22
C VAL A 41 -6.16 8.74 -0.72
N SER A 42 -7.13 8.50 0.14
CA SER A 42 -6.96 8.34 1.58
C SER A 42 -6.72 6.89 1.94
N VAL A 43 -5.74 6.64 2.82
CA VAL A 43 -5.44 5.29 3.36
C VAL A 43 -6.68 4.70 4.04
N GLU A 44 -7.49 5.55 4.69
CA GLU A 44 -8.74 5.18 5.33
C GLU A 44 -9.73 4.54 4.35
N SER A 45 -9.86 5.08 3.13
CA SER A 45 -10.75 4.52 2.12
C SER A 45 -10.32 3.10 1.69
N TYR A 46 -9.02 2.86 1.54
CA TYR A 46 -8.50 1.53 1.22
C TYR A 46 -8.72 0.55 2.39
N ARG A 47 -8.52 1.01 3.62
CA ARG A 47 -8.83 0.20 4.81
C ARG A 47 -10.33 -0.17 4.86
N GLU A 48 -11.21 0.75 4.50
CA GLU A 48 -12.66 0.52 4.44
C GLU A 48 -13.08 -0.42 3.31
N LYS A 49 -12.31 -0.47 2.22
CA LYS A 49 -12.47 -1.45 1.15
C LYS A 49 -11.90 -2.84 1.47
N GLY A 50 -11.22 -3.02 2.61
CA GLY A 50 -10.66 -4.32 2.99
C GLY A 50 -9.28 -4.63 2.43
N TYR A 51 -8.50 -3.60 2.07
CA TYR A 51 -7.07 -3.77 1.81
C TYR A 51 -6.29 -4.06 3.10
N LEU A 52 -5.30 -4.92 3.00
CA LEU A 52 -4.37 -5.26 4.08
C LEU A 52 -3.28 -4.18 4.20
N PRO A 53 -2.86 -3.83 5.44
CA PRO A 53 -1.79 -2.85 5.65
C PRO A 53 -0.46 -3.30 5.02
N GLU A 54 -0.15 -4.60 5.05
CA GLU A 54 1.08 -5.17 4.48
C GLU A 54 1.12 -5.02 2.96
N ALA A 55 -0.02 -5.23 2.30
CA ALA A 55 -0.17 -5.03 0.86
C ALA A 55 0.00 -3.56 0.47
N MET A 56 -0.58 -2.64 1.25
CA MET A 56 -0.43 -1.20 1.03
C MET A 56 1.03 -0.77 1.17
N LEU A 57 1.74 -1.24 2.21
CA LEU A 57 3.17 -0.94 2.41
C LEU A 57 4.02 -1.48 1.26
N ASN A 58 3.79 -2.73 0.86
CA ASN A 58 4.46 -3.35 -0.28
C ASN A 58 4.24 -2.56 -1.56
N PHE A 59 2.99 -2.21 -1.87
CA PHE A 59 2.65 -1.46 -3.09
C PHE A 59 3.26 -0.06 -3.09
N LEU A 60 3.10 0.69 -1.99
CA LEU A 60 3.65 2.04 -1.87
C LEU A 60 5.18 2.06 -1.97
N CYS A 61 5.86 1.03 -1.46
CA CYS A 61 7.31 0.94 -1.63
C CYS A 61 7.68 0.74 -3.11
N LEU A 62 6.92 -0.06 -3.87
CA LEU A 62 7.17 -0.25 -5.30
C LEU A 62 6.83 0.98 -6.17
N LEU A 63 6.18 2.01 -5.60
CA LEU A 63 5.94 3.29 -6.27
C LEU A 63 7.23 4.11 -6.33
N GLY A 64 8.02 3.85 -7.37
CA GLY A 64 9.22 4.61 -7.67
C GLY A 64 10.50 4.00 -7.12
N TRP A 65 10.44 2.89 -6.39
CA TRP A 65 11.60 2.06 -6.07
C TRP A 65 11.48 0.70 -6.75
N ASN A 66 12.61 0.11 -7.13
CA ASN A 66 12.67 -1.22 -7.73
C ASN A 66 13.74 -2.06 -7.01
N PRO A 67 13.45 -3.32 -6.66
CA PRO A 67 14.37 -4.21 -5.95
C PRO A 67 15.57 -4.70 -6.78
N GLY A 68 15.65 -4.34 -8.06
CA GLY A 68 16.68 -4.81 -8.99
C GLY A 68 16.34 -6.14 -9.66
N ASP A 69 15.19 -6.72 -9.33
CA ASP A 69 14.63 -7.94 -9.91
C ASP A 69 13.12 -7.75 -10.20
N GLU A 70 12.44 -8.84 -10.54
CA GLU A 70 11.00 -8.88 -10.84
C GLU A 70 10.14 -9.23 -9.62
N ARG A 71 10.72 -9.23 -8.42
CA ARG A 71 9.99 -9.56 -7.20
C ARG A 71 8.99 -8.45 -6.89
N GLU A 72 7.73 -8.82 -6.65
CA GLU A 72 6.67 -7.86 -6.29
C GLU A 72 6.08 -8.09 -4.91
N PHE A 73 6.27 -9.27 -4.32
CA PHE A 73 5.81 -9.60 -2.97
C PHE A 73 6.90 -9.35 -1.93
N PHE A 74 6.64 -8.48 -0.96
CA PHE A 74 7.54 -8.19 0.15
C PHE A 74 6.79 -8.09 1.47
N THR A 75 7.36 -8.67 2.51
CA THR A 75 7.04 -8.32 3.89
C THR A 75 7.73 -7.01 4.28
N LEU A 76 7.23 -6.35 5.33
CA LEU A 76 7.86 -5.12 5.85
C LEU A 76 9.33 -5.34 6.23
N ASP A 77 9.64 -6.47 6.88
CA ASP A 77 11.01 -6.82 7.26
C ASP A 77 11.94 -6.95 6.05
N GLU A 78 11.45 -7.52 4.95
CA GLU A 78 12.23 -7.63 3.72
C GLU A 78 12.42 -6.27 3.04
N LEU A 79 11.40 -5.41 3.05
CA LEU A 79 11.54 -4.03 2.58
C LEU A 79 12.61 -3.30 3.38
N CYS A 80 12.57 -3.38 4.72
CA CYS A 80 13.58 -2.75 5.58
C CYS A 80 15.00 -3.25 5.31
N LYS A 81 15.17 -4.53 4.93
CA LYS A 81 16.49 -5.12 4.63
C LYS A 81 17.00 -4.79 3.23
N THR A 82 16.10 -4.60 2.27
CA THR A 82 16.45 -4.50 0.84
C THR A 82 16.35 -3.09 0.27
N PHE A 83 15.60 -2.21 0.92
CA PHE A 83 15.40 -0.84 0.46
C PHE A 83 16.70 -0.03 0.50
N THR A 84 16.97 0.68 -0.58
CA THR A 84 18.06 1.66 -0.65
C THR A 84 17.61 2.87 -1.48
N ILE A 85 18.08 4.06 -1.10
CA ILE A 85 17.65 5.32 -1.73
C ILE A 85 18.18 5.45 -3.17
N GLU A 86 19.29 4.78 -3.50
CA GLU A 86 19.93 4.78 -4.82
C GLU A 86 19.06 4.11 -5.88
N ARG A 87 18.15 3.22 -5.45
CA ARG A 87 17.20 2.50 -6.32
C ARG A 87 15.88 3.23 -6.50
N VAL A 88 15.71 4.39 -5.86
CA VAL A 88 14.56 5.27 -6.08
C VAL A 88 14.75 6.04 -7.40
N ARG A 89 13.81 5.87 -8.32
CA ARG A 89 13.81 6.50 -9.64
C ARG A 89 13.23 7.91 -9.58
N LYS A 90 13.62 8.74 -10.55
CA LYS A 90 13.18 10.15 -10.64
C LYS A 90 11.84 10.33 -11.36
N SER A 91 11.47 9.39 -12.23
CA SER A 91 10.23 9.45 -13.01
C SER A 91 9.00 9.33 -12.10
N GLY A 92 7.89 9.99 -12.47
CA GLY A 92 6.64 9.85 -11.73
C GLY A 92 6.23 8.38 -11.58
N ALA A 93 5.69 8.04 -10.41
CA ALA A 93 5.22 6.69 -10.11
C ALA A 93 3.72 6.63 -10.38
N VAL A 94 3.33 5.84 -11.39
CA VAL A 94 1.92 5.62 -11.72
C VAL A 94 1.28 4.78 -10.62
N PHE A 95 0.21 5.31 -10.04
CA PHE A 95 -0.64 4.57 -9.11
C PHE A 95 -1.57 3.66 -9.90
N ASP A 96 -1.23 2.38 -9.96
CA ASP A 96 -1.98 1.34 -10.64
C ASP A 96 -2.87 0.60 -9.64
N PHE A 97 -4.19 0.75 -9.79
CA PHE A 97 -5.17 0.16 -8.88
C PHE A 97 -5.27 -1.36 -9.03
N ASP A 98 -5.12 -1.88 -10.25
CA ASP A 98 -5.17 -3.31 -10.53
C ASP A 98 -3.95 -4.01 -9.91
N LYS A 99 -2.78 -3.37 -10.00
CA LYS A 99 -1.57 -3.85 -9.33
C LYS A 99 -1.71 -3.86 -7.81
N LEU A 100 -2.29 -2.82 -7.23
CA LEU A 100 -2.56 -2.79 -5.79
C LEU A 100 -3.50 -3.93 -5.38
N LEU A 101 -4.57 -4.16 -6.14
CA LEU A 101 -5.51 -5.26 -5.89
C LEU A 101 -4.83 -6.64 -6.00
N TYR A 102 -3.97 -6.82 -7.01
CA TYR A 102 -3.18 -8.03 -7.19
C TYR A 102 -2.25 -8.30 -6.00
N ILE A 103 -1.47 -7.29 -5.58
CA ILE A 103 -0.58 -7.40 -4.42
C ILE A 103 -1.40 -7.70 -3.16
N ASN A 104 -2.57 -7.08 -2.99
CA ASN A 104 -3.45 -7.39 -1.86
C ASN A 104 -3.87 -8.86 -1.83
N GLY A 105 -4.26 -9.42 -2.98
CA GLY A 105 -4.55 -10.84 -3.10
C GLY A 105 -3.37 -11.74 -2.71
N LEU A 106 -2.14 -11.38 -3.09
CA LEU A 106 -0.94 -12.13 -2.67
C LEU A 106 -0.77 -12.14 -1.15
N HIS A 107 -0.95 -10.98 -0.50
CA HIS A 107 -0.88 -10.86 0.96
C HIS A 107 -2.03 -11.57 1.66
N MET A 108 -3.22 -11.61 1.06
CA MET A 108 -4.33 -12.40 1.59
C MET A 108 -4.02 -13.89 1.54
N ARG A 109 -3.56 -14.42 0.39
CA ARG A 109 -3.19 -15.84 0.25
C ARG A 109 -2.00 -16.28 1.10
N ALA A 110 -1.19 -15.32 1.59
CA ALA A 110 -0.09 -15.60 2.51
C ALA A 110 -0.54 -15.73 3.99
N LYS A 111 -1.78 -15.36 4.33
CA LYS A 111 -2.34 -15.48 5.69
C LYS A 111 -3.11 -16.78 5.87
N SER A 112 -3.32 -17.18 7.12
CA SER A 112 -4.16 -18.35 7.41
C SER A 112 -5.66 -18.03 7.23
N ASN A 113 -6.47 -19.05 6.96
CA ASN A 113 -7.93 -18.88 6.83
C ASN A 113 -8.54 -18.31 8.12
N GLU A 114 -8.01 -18.69 9.28
CA GLU A 114 -8.41 -18.19 10.59
C GLU A 114 -8.12 -16.69 10.73
N GLU A 115 -6.91 -16.25 10.36
CA GLU A 115 -6.53 -14.84 10.41
C GLU A 115 -7.40 -14.01 9.47
N LEU A 116 -7.64 -14.48 8.25
CA LEU A 116 -8.49 -13.81 7.28
C LEU A 116 -9.95 -13.70 7.76
N ALA A 117 -10.48 -14.77 8.36
CA ALA A 117 -11.81 -14.73 8.96
C ALA A 117 -11.89 -13.68 10.08
N ASP A 118 -10.90 -13.64 10.97
CA ASP A 118 -10.85 -12.66 12.06
C ASP A 118 -10.72 -11.22 11.55
N LEU A 119 -9.96 -11.00 10.48
CA LEU A 119 -9.82 -9.70 9.82
C LEU A 119 -11.09 -9.28 9.07
N ALA A 120 -11.87 -10.22 8.55
CA ALA A 120 -13.12 -9.95 7.83
C ALA A 120 -14.31 -9.67 8.77
N LEU A 121 -14.33 -10.25 9.98
CA LEU A 121 -15.43 -10.11 10.95
C LEU A 121 -15.91 -8.67 11.19
N PRO A 122 -15.03 -7.66 11.38
CA PRO A 122 -15.46 -6.28 11.63
C PRO A 122 -16.23 -5.64 10.47
N PHE A 123 -16.13 -6.17 9.24
CA PHE A 123 -16.87 -5.63 8.10
C PHE A 123 -18.37 -5.95 8.15
N PHE A 124 -18.78 -7.02 8.84
CA PHE A 124 -20.19 -7.34 9.05
C PHE A 124 -20.89 -6.28 9.92
N ASP A 125 -20.22 -5.79 10.97
CA ASP A 125 -20.76 -4.71 11.81
C ASP A 125 -20.98 -3.44 11.00
N LYS A 126 -20.00 -3.08 10.16
CA LYS A 126 -20.08 -1.90 9.29
C LYS A 126 -21.23 -1.99 8.28
N LEU A 127 -21.55 -3.19 7.82
CA LEU A 127 -22.69 -3.44 6.93
C LEU A 127 -24.03 -3.50 7.66
N GLY A 128 -24.05 -3.38 9.00
CA GLY A 128 -25.26 -3.56 9.81
C GLY A 128 -25.80 -4.99 9.78
N LYS A 129 -24.94 -5.98 9.49
CA LYS A 129 -25.30 -7.41 9.42
C LYS A 129 -24.88 -8.13 10.70
N ALA A 130 -25.61 -9.18 11.05
CA ALA A 130 -25.19 -10.08 12.12
C ALA A 130 -23.87 -10.77 11.73
N ARG A 131 -22.91 -10.83 12.67
CA ARG A 131 -21.67 -11.56 12.46
C ARG A 131 -21.97 -13.05 12.31
N PRO A 132 -21.43 -13.75 11.29
CA PRO A 132 -21.51 -15.20 11.22
C PRO A 132 -20.74 -15.85 12.37
N GLU A 133 -21.04 -17.12 12.65
CA GLU A 133 -20.15 -17.91 13.50
C GLU A 133 -18.75 -17.99 12.89
N ARG A 134 -17.72 -17.83 13.72
CA ARG A 134 -16.32 -17.84 13.26
C ARG A 134 -15.97 -19.10 12.49
N SER A 135 -16.44 -20.26 12.95
CA SER A 135 -16.24 -21.57 12.31
C SER A 135 -16.87 -21.66 10.91
N TYR A 136 -17.99 -20.97 10.69
CA TYR A 136 -18.64 -20.87 9.38
C TYR A 136 -17.85 -19.93 8.46
N LEU A 137 -17.43 -18.77 8.97
CA LEU A 137 -16.67 -17.81 8.18
C LEU A 137 -15.32 -18.37 7.71
N ILE A 138 -14.63 -19.17 8.52
CA ILE A 138 -13.39 -19.86 8.11
C ILE A 138 -13.64 -20.74 6.87
N LYS A 139 -14.76 -21.47 6.82
CA LYS A 139 -15.11 -22.30 5.65
C LYS A 139 -15.45 -21.46 4.42
N VAL A 140 -16.08 -20.30 4.61
CA VAL A 140 -16.34 -19.35 3.51
C VAL A 140 -15.02 -18.83 2.95
N VAL A 141 -14.10 -18.41 3.83
CA VAL A 141 -12.75 -17.95 3.46
C VAL A 141 -12.01 -19.03 2.67
N GLU A 142 -12.02 -20.28 3.15
CA GLU A 142 -11.38 -21.41 2.48
C GLU A 142 -11.88 -21.59 1.03
N VAL A 143 -13.20 -21.53 0.82
CA VAL A 143 -13.80 -21.67 -0.52
C VAL A 143 -13.50 -20.44 -1.41
N MET A 144 -13.36 -19.27 -0.81
CA MET A 144 -13.16 -17.99 -1.51
C MET A 144 -11.69 -17.60 -1.67
N ALA A 145 -10.74 -18.33 -1.07
CA ALA A 145 -9.34 -17.93 -0.95
C ALA A 145 -8.65 -17.61 -2.29
N GLU A 146 -8.99 -18.33 -3.36
CA GLU A 146 -8.45 -18.13 -4.70
C GLU A 146 -9.11 -16.98 -5.49
N ARG A 147 -10.25 -16.48 -5.00
CA ARG A 147 -11.08 -15.50 -5.72
C ARG A 147 -11.14 -14.14 -5.03
N ALA A 148 -11.04 -14.12 -3.71
CA ALA A 148 -11.05 -12.91 -2.91
C ALA A 148 -9.73 -12.16 -3.04
N ASN A 149 -9.81 -10.86 -3.32
CA ASN A 149 -8.67 -9.95 -3.30
C ASN A 149 -8.89 -8.81 -2.30
N LEU A 150 -10.03 -8.75 -1.61
CA LEU A 150 -10.31 -7.83 -0.51
C LEU A 150 -10.99 -8.58 0.64
N LEU A 151 -10.80 -8.10 1.88
CA LEU A 151 -11.51 -8.65 3.04
C LEU A 151 -13.04 -8.53 2.93
N THR A 152 -13.52 -7.55 2.16
CA THR A 152 -14.96 -7.35 1.89
C THR A 152 -15.54 -8.29 0.83
N ASP A 153 -14.71 -9.13 0.20
CA ASP A 153 -15.18 -10.14 -0.76
C ASP A 153 -15.77 -11.38 -0.07
N TYR A 154 -15.49 -11.58 1.23
CA TYR A 154 -16.03 -12.65 2.07
C TYR A 154 -17.42 -12.29 2.64
#